data_AF-A0A9X9WJ34-F1
#
_entry.id   AF-A0A9X9WJ34-F1
#
_cell.length_a   1.000
_cell.length_b   1.000
_cell.length_c   1.000
_cell.angle_alpha   90.00
_cell.angle_beta   90.00
_cell.angle_gamma   90.00
#
_symmetry.space_group_name_H-M   'P 1'
#
loop_
_entity.id
_entity.type
_entity.pdbx_description
1 polymer ?
#
loop_
_entity_poly.entity_id
_entity_poly.type
_entity_poly.pdbx_seq_one_letter_code
_entity_poly.pdbx_strand_id
1 'polypeptide(L)'
;MKINTKDLLSAAILISLALIGLWLNMDHTMGTARRMGPGYMPWLSFMLQLILGCIVLGFSLFSGPDPLEKWTSQEVAFLIAGGVVGMAAGIGAAHMPGWFSSGWNPLGIGMFVGCMVPSIVKSWRPLFLISAAFALFGLMLEPVGLMAAIAASVALSALADETHKPLGVLGLVVFLCVLCWAVFIYELDIRVPVWPQF
;
A
#
# COMPACT_ATOMS: atom_id res chain seq x y z
N MET A 1 -33.83 7.53 14.83
CA MET A 1 -32.53 7.37 14.13
C MET A 1 -32.19 5.89 14.13
N LYS A 2 -32.11 5.26 12.96
CA LYS A 2 -31.52 3.93 12.83
C LYS A 2 -30.03 4.20 12.61
N ILE A 3 -29.21 3.87 13.60
CA ILE A 3 -27.77 4.16 13.55
C ILE A 3 -27.10 2.94 12.91
N ASN A 4 -26.38 3.13 11.80
CA ASN A 4 -25.53 2.08 11.25
C ASN A 4 -24.21 2.02 12.01
N THR A 5 -24.04 1.01 12.87
CA THR A 5 -22.83 0.86 13.71
C THR A 5 -21.57 0.65 12.88
N LYS A 6 -21.65 0.02 11.70
CA LYS A 6 -20.49 -0.16 10.79
C LYS A 6 -19.99 1.17 10.25
N ASP A 7 -20.91 1.97 9.71
CA ASP A 7 -20.59 3.27 9.14
C ASP A 7 -20.14 4.26 10.22
N LEU A 8 -20.71 4.13 11.43
CA LEU A 8 -20.32 4.97 12.56
C LEU A 8 -18.87 4.67 12.97
N LEU A 9 -18.52 3.39 13.06
CA LEU A 9 -17.18 2.95 13.43
C LEU A 9 -16.16 3.31 12.35
N SER A 10 -16.48 3.09 11.06
CA SER A 10 -15.59 3.44 9.96
C SER A 10 -15.36 4.96 9.91
N ALA A 11 -16.41 5.76 10.09
CA ALA A 11 -16.27 7.20 10.14
C ALA A 11 -15.47 7.70 11.35
N ALA A 12 -15.65 7.08 12.53
CA ALA A 12 -14.83 7.38 13.71
C ALA A 12 -13.35 7.08 13.46
N ILE A 13 -13.03 5.95 12.84
CA ILE A 13 -11.65 5.59 12.47
C ILE A 13 -11.08 6.61 11.48
N LEU A 14 -11.81 6.94 10.41
CA LEU A 14 -11.36 7.88 9.39
C LEU A 14 -11.06 9.26 9.97
N ILE A 15 -11.95 9.78 10.83
CA ILE A 15 -11.78 11.07 11.49
C ILE A 15 -10.62 11.02 12.48
N SER A 16 -10.51 9.97 13.29
CA SER A 16 -9.42 9.84 14.26
C SER A 16 -8.05 9.84 13.56
N LEU A 17 -7.91 9.10 12.45
CA LEU A 17 -6.68 9.04 11.68
C LEU A 17 -6.35 10.39 11.03
N ALA A 18 -7.36 11.09 10.52
CA ALA A 18 -7.18 12.44 9.97
C ALA A 18 -6.74 13.46 11.04
N LEU A 19 -7.34 13.41 12.24
CA LEU A 19 -6.97 14.31 13.35
C LEU A 19 -5.55 14.04 13.84
N ILE A 20 -5.18 12.77 14.02
CA ILE A 20 -3.80 12.38 14.38
C ILE A 20 -2.82 12.85 13.30
N GLY A 21 -3.15 12.62 12.02
CA GLY A 21 -2.34 13.05 10.89
C GLY A 21 -2.15 14.56 10.84
N LEU A 22 -3.22 15.35 11.01
CA LEU A 22 -3.15 16.81 11.08
C LEU A 22 -2.35 17.29 12.28
N TRP A 23 -2.49 16.63 13.43
CA TRP A 23 -1.73 16.95 14.63
C TRP A 23 -0.23 16.71 14.44
N LEU A 24 0.17 15.55 13.91
CA LEU A 24 1.57 15.26 13.56
C LEU A 24 2.11 16.22 12.49
N ASN A 25 1.23 16.73 11.63
CA ASN A 25 1.63 17.64 10.56
C ASN A 25 1.89 19.08 11.03
N MET A 26 1.50 19.44 12.27
CA MET A 26 1.70 20.78 12.80
C MET A 26 3.17 21.21 12.89
N ASP A 27 4.09 20.25 12.98
CA ASP A 27 5.53 20.49 13.04
C ASP A 27 6.18 20.74 11.66
N HIS A 28 5.42 20.57 10.57
CA HIS A 28 5.93 20.73 9.21
C HIS A 28 5.62 22.11 8.62
N THR A 29 6.59 22.66 7.89
CA THR A 29 6.44 23.97 7.26
C THR A 29 5.39 23.94 6.15
N MET A 30 4.36 24.76 6.32
CA MET A 30 3.32 24.98 5.33
C MET A 30 3.82 25.99 4.30
N GLY A 31 4.05 25.52 3.07
CA GLY A 31 4.34 26.41 1.93
C GLY A 31 3.05 27.05 1.38
N THR A 32 3.18 27.70 0.22
CA THR A 32 2.02 28.22 -0.53
C THR A 32 1.62 27.26 -1.65
N ALA A 33 0.42 27.39 -2.22
CA ALA A 33 -0.05 26.51 -3.30
C ALA A 33 0.88 26.47 -4.53
N ARG A 34 1.69 27.51 -4.75
CA ARG A 34 2.66 27.61 -5.86
C ARG A 34 4.07 27.14 -5.48
N ARG A 35 4.37 26.98 -4.19
CA ARG A 35 5.63 26.48 -3.63
C ARG A 35 5.28 25.64 -2.41
N MET A 36 4.76 24.45 -2.68
CA MET A 36 4.25 23.55 -1.66
C MET A 36 5.39 23.09 -0.75
N GLY A 37 5.27 23.37 0.54
CA GLY A 37 6.17 22.85 1.57
C GLY A 37 5.88 21.38 1.88
N PRO A 38 6.76 20.68 2.61
CA PRO A 38 6.59 19.26 2.92
C PRO A 38 5.31 18.95 3.70
N GLY A 39 4.77 19.92 4.46
CA GLY A 39 3.49 19.79 5.17
C GLY A 39 2.25 19.95 4.29
N TYR A 40 2.35 20.62 3.13
CA TYR A 40 1.18 21.06 2.35
C TYR A 40 0.35 19.90 1.80
N MET A 41 1.01 18.90 1.19
CA MET A 41 0.34 17.73 0.61
C MET A 41 -0.31 16.85 1.68
N PRO A 42 0.40 16.44 2.76
CA PRO A 42 -0.20 15.68 3.84
C PRO A 42 -1.40 16.41 4.48
N TRP A 43 -1.30 17.72 4.70
CA TRP A 43 -2.40 18.53 5.23
C TRP A 43 -3.66 18.44 4.36
N LEU A 44 -3.52 18.57 3.03
CA LEU A 44 -4.63 18.42 2.11
C LEU A 44 -5.24 17.01 2.16
N SER A 45 -4.41 15.96 2.17
CA SER A 45 -4.91 14.59 2.24
C SER A 45 -5.68 14.32 3.54
N PHE A 46 -5.18 14.78 4.70
CA PHE A 46 -5.86 14.59 5.96
C PHE A 46 -7.11 15.47 6.07
N MET A 47 -7.12 16.68 5.49
CA MET A 47 -8.32 17.51 5.43
C MET A 47 -9.39 16.87 4.56
N LEU A 48 -9.04 16.34 3.38
CA LEU A 48 -9.95 15.60 2.52
C LEU A 48 -10.48 14.34 3.21
N GLN A 49 -9.62 13.61 3.93
CA GLN A 49 -10.02 12.45 4.70
C GLN A 49 -10.96 12.83 5.86
N LEU A 50 -10.70 13.96 6.54
CA LEU A 50 -11.57 14.48 7.60
C LEU A 50 -12.95 14.82 7.03
N ILE A 51 -13.01 15.49 5.88
CA ILE A 51 -14.26 15.80 5.17
C ILE A 51 -15.00 14.51 4.82
N LEU A 52 -14.32 13.53 4.23
CA LEU A 52 -14.92 12.24 3.87
C LEU A 52 -15.44 11.51 5.12
N GLY A 53 -14.67 11.50 6.21
CA GLY A 53 -15.10 10.92 7.49
C GLY A 53 -16.34 11.63 8.06
N CYS A 54 -16.40 12.95 7.99
CA CYS A 54 -17.58 13.73 8.38
C CYS A 54 -18.80 13.43 7.50
N ILE A 55 -18.60 13.24 6.19
CA ILE A 55 -19.66 12.85 5.26
C ILE A 55 -20.20 11.46 5.64
N VAL A 56 -19.33 10.48 5.89
CA VAL A 56 -19.73 9.13 6.30
C VAL A 56 -20.43 9.15 7.67
N LEU A 57 -19.96 9.96 8.63
CA LEU A 57 -20.67 10.17 9.90
C LEU A 57 -22.10 10.70 9.67
N GLY A 58 -22.25 11.67 8.76
CA GLY A 58 -23.55 12.20 8.37
C GLY A 58 -24.47 11.10 7.84
N PHE A 59 -24.01 10.30 6.87
CA PHE A 59 -24.79 9.21 6.28
C PHE A 59 -25.05 8.03 7.24
N SER A 60 -24.15 7.78 8.19
CA SER A 60 -24.30 6.72 9.20
C SER A 60 -25.53 6.91 10.09
N LEU A 61 -25.95 8.17 10.31
CA LEU A 61 -27.13 8.50 11.11
C LEU A 61 -28.46 8.23 10.39
N PHE A 62 -28.43 7.99 9.08
CA PHE A 62 -29.60 7.79 8.22
C PHE A 62 -29.67 6.39 7.58
N SER A 63 -28.59 5.60 7.62
CA SER A 63 -28.51 4.28 7.00
C SER A 63 -28.98 3.17 7.98
N GLY A 64 -29.63 2.13 7.46
CA GLY A 64 -30.21 1.05 8.26
C GLY A 64 -29.19 0.27 9.12
N PRO A 65 -29.65 -0.53 10.10
CA PRO A 65 -28.74 -1.23 11.00
C PRO A 65 -28.12 -2.46 10.32
N ASP A 66 -26.86 -2.34 9.90
CA ASP A 66 -26.05 -3.50 9.51
C ASP A 66 -25.28 -4.02 10.74
N PRO A 67 -25.50 -5.28 11.17
CA PRO A 67 -24.82 -5.83 12.33
C PRO A 67 -23.31 -5.97 12.07
N LEU A 68 -22.48 -5.48 12.99
CA LEU A 68 -21.01 -5.59 12.93
C LEU A 68 -20.60 -7.05 12.70
N GLU A 69 -19.81 -7.28 11.66
CA GLU A 69 -19.20 -8.58 11.43
C GLU A 69 -18.07 -8.74 12.46
N LYS A 70 -18.18 -9.77 13.29
CA LYS A 70 -17.19 -10.03 14.33
C LYS A 70 -16.00 -10.70 13.66
N TRP A 71 -14.82 -10.10 13.84
CA TRP A 71 -13.59 -10.67 13.33
C TRP A 71 -13.34 -12.02 13.97
N THR A 72 -12.92 -12.98 13.14
CA THR A 72 -12.53 -14.28 13.63
C THR A 72 -11.20 -14.12 14.37
N SER A 73 -11.08 -14.67 15.58
CA SER A 73 -9.86 -14.53 16.41
C SER A 73 -8.59 -15.00 15.68
N GLN A 74 -8.73 -15.90 14.69
CA GLN A 74 -7.67 -16.34 13.80
C GLN A 74 -7.18 -15.22 12.86
N GLU A 75 -8.07 -14.40 12.30
CA GLU A 75 -7.70 -13.28 11.41
C GLU A 75 -6.87 -12.24 12.17
N VAL A 76 -7.25 -11.92 13.40
CA VAL A 76 -6.50 -11.03 14.28
C VAL A 76 -5.12 -11.61 14.61
N ALA A 77 -5.05 -12.91 14.92
CA ALA A 77 -3.79 -13.58 15.22
C ALA A 77 -2.83 -13.56 14.02
N PHE A 78 -3.32 -13.82 12.80
CA PHE A 78 -2.50 -13.78 11.58
C PHE A 78 -2.04 -12.38 11.22
N LEU A 79 -2.83 -11.34 11.54
CA LEU A 79 -2.41 -9.95 11.35
C LEU A 79 -1.31 -9.53 12.31
N ILE A 80 -1.45 -9.89 13.59
CA ILE A 80 -0.40 -9.62 14.59
C ILE A 80 0.85 -10.42 14.23
N ALA A 81 0.70 -11.69 13.86
CA ALA A 81 1.82 -12.50 13.40
C ALA A 81 2.49 -11.89 12.17
N GLY A 82 1.73 -11.37 11.20
CA GLY A 82 2.26 -10.66 10.05
C GLY A 82 3.05 -9.42 10.42
N GLY A 83 2.53 -8.59 11.33
CA GLY A 83 3.25 -7.42 11.84
C GLY A 83 4.56 -7.81 12.55
N VAL A 84 4.52 -8.83 13.41
CA VAL A 84 5.71 -9.32 14.14
C VAL A 84 6.74 -9.93 13.20
N VAL A 85 6.32 -10.78 12.27
CA VAL A 85 7.22 -11.43 11.30
C VAL A 85 7.79 -10.40 10.32
N GLY A 86 7.00 -9.44 9.85
CA GLY A 86 7.47 -8.33 9.04
C GLY A 86 8.51 -7.46 9.76
N MET A 87 8.25 -7.13 11.04
CA MET A 87 9.21 -6.40 11.87
C MET A 87 10.51 -7.19 12.07
N ALA A 88 10.41 -8.49 12.39
CA ALA A 88 11.58 -9.35 12.56
C ALA A 88 12.38 -9.50 11.27
N ALA A 89 11.70 -9.62 10.12
CA ALA A 89 12.34 -9.68 8.81
C ALA A 89 13.05 -8.38 8.44
N GLY A 90 12.45 -7.22 8.75
CA GLY A 90 13.08 -5.92 8.53
C GLY A 90 14.32 -5.73 9.41
N ILE A 91 14.25 -6.09 10.70
CA ILE A 91 15.41 -6.04 11.61
C ILE A 91 16.50 -7.04 11.16
N GLY A 92 16.11 -8.25 10.75
CA GLY A 92 17.02 -9.24 10.21
C GLY A 92 17.73 -8.76 8.94
N ALA A 93 17.00 -8.14 8.02
CA ALA A 93 17.57 -7.54 6.80
C ALA A 93 18.51 -6.37 7.12
N ALA A 94 18.22 -5.58 8.15
CA ALA A 94 19.08 -4.49 8.60
C ALA A 94 20.44 -4.98 9.13
N HIS A 95 20.51 -6.21 9.65
CA HIS A 95 21.75 -6.80 10.16
C HIS A 95 22.55 -7.57 9.08
N MET A 96 21.99 -7.80 7.89
CA MET A 96 22.68 -8.48 6.81
C MET A 96 23.56 -7.50 6.03
N PRO A 97 24.88 -7.75 5.88
CA PRO A 97 25.75 -6.84 5.14
C PRO A 97 25.39 -6.82 3.65
N GLY A 98 25.39 -5.62 3.05
CA GLY A 98 25.24 -5.41 1.61
C GLY A 98 24.01 -4.57 1.26
N TRP A 99 23.38 -4.89 0.13
CA TRP A 99 22.21 -4.16 -0.37
C TRP A 99 21.01 -4.21 0.60
N PHE A 100 20.87 -5.32 1.34
CA PHE A 100 19.75 -5.55 2.27
C PHE A 100 19.72 -4.57 3.45
N SER A 101 20.87 -4.11 3.95
CA SER A 101 20.98 -3.12 5.03
C SER A 101 21.03 -1.67 4.55
N SER A 102 21.00 -1.44 3.23
CA SER A 102 21.18 -0.10 2.65
C SER A 102 19.87 0.69 2.62
N GLY A 103 19.90 1.93 3.09
CA GLY A 103 18.79 2.88 2.98
C GLY A 103 17.46 2.34 3.52
N TRP A 104 16.45 2.27 2.65
CA TRP A 104 15.08 1.87 2.98
C TRP A 104 14.78 0.39 2.64
N ASN A 105 15.77 -0.37 2.17
CA ASN A 105 15.59 -1.77 1.79
C ASN A 105 15.16 -2.69 2.95
N PRO A 106 15.68 -2.54 4.19
CA PRO A 106 15.18 -3.33 5.32
C PRO A 106 13.68 -3.12 5.57
N LEU A 107 13.21 -1.88 5.42
CA LEU A 107 11.80 -1.54 5.59
C LEU A 107 10.95 -2.14 4.48
N GLY A 108 11.40 -2.06 3.23
CA GLY A 108 10.70 -2.69 2.11
C GLY A 108 10.59 -4.21 2.28
N ILE A 109 11.65 -4.87 2.75
CA ILE A 109 11.66 -6.33 3.02
C ILE A 109 10.72 -6.67 4.18
N GLY A 110 10.75 -5.87 5.26
CA GLY A 110 9.84 -6.05 6.38
C GLY A 110 8.37 -5.88 5.98
N MET A 111 8.06 -4.89 5.12
CA MET A 111 6.72 -4.69 4.57
C MET A 111 6.31 -5.86 3.66
N PHE A 112 7.18 -6.28 2.74
CA PHE A 112 6.91 -7.39 1.84
C PHE A 112 6.62 -8.69 2.59
N VAL A 113 7.49 -9.08 3.52
CA VAL A 113 7.35 -10.29 4.32
C VAL A 113 6.14 -10.17 5.26
N GLY A 114 5.94 -9.01 5.89
CA GLY A 114 4.82 -8.76 6.79
C GLY A 114 3.47 -8.83 6.09
N CYS A 115 3.40 -8.48 4.80
CA CYS A 115 2.21 -8.66 3.98
C CYS A 115 2.06 -10.11 3.48
N MET A 116 3.13 -10.88 3.29
CA MET A 116 3.00 -12.29 2.85
C MET A 116 2.34 -13.19 3.91
N VAL A 117 2.60 -12.97 5.20
CA VAL A 117 2.05 -13.82 6.29
C VAL A 117 0.52 -13.81 6.38
N PRO A 118 -0.16 -12.66 6.45
CA PRO A 118 -1.62 -12.61 6.53
C PRO A 118 -2.29 -12.93 5.18
N SER A 119 -1.54 -12.95 4.07
CA SER A 119 -2.06 -13.35 2.75
C SER A 119 -2.50 -14.82 2.65
N ILE A 120 -2.09 -15.66 3.62
CA ILE A 120 -2.51 -17.07 3.71
C ILE A 120 -4.02 -17.19 3.94
N VAL A 121 -4.63 -16.21 4.63
CA VAL A 121 -6.06 -16.19 4.88
C VAL A 121 -6.79 -15.76 3.62
N LYS A 122 -7.59 -16.66 3.03
CA LYS A 122 -8.29 -16.44 1.74
C LYS A 122 -9.12 -15.15 1.71
N SER A 123 -9.74 -14.77 2.83
CA SER A 123 -10.54 -13.54 2.96
C SER A 123 -9.70 -12.26 2.75
N TRP A 124 -8.43 -12.26 3.18
CA TRP A 124 -7.56 -11.08 3.17
C TRP A 124 -6.47 -11.13 2.10
N ARG A 125 -6.35 -12.27 1.41
CA ARG A 125 -5.35 -12.56 0.40
C ARG A 125 -5.21 -11.45 -0.67
N PRO A 126 -6.29 -10.89 -1.25
CA PRO A 126 -6.14 -9.86 -2.27
C PRO A 126 -5.52 -8.56 -1.73
N LEU A 127 -5.97 -8.08 -0.58
CA LEU A 127 -5.47 -6.86 0.06
C LEU A 127 -3.97 -6.96 0.35
N PHE A 128 -3.54 -8.08 0.93
CA PHE A 128 -2.15 -8.27 1.30
C PHE A 128 -1.23 -8.60 0.14
N LEU A 129 -1.67 -9.36 -0.87
CA LEU A 129 -0.84 -9.64 -2.04
C LEU A 129 -0.62 -8.40 -2.91
N ILE A 130 -1.64 -7.56 -3.06
CA ILE A 130 -1.48 -6.27 -3.76
C ILE A 130 -0.51 -5.38 -2.99
N SER A 131 -0.66 -5.27 -1.66
CA SER A 131 0.25 -4.48 -0.83
C SER A 131 1.69 -5.02 -0.89
N ALA A 132 1.87 -6.34 -0.89
CA ALA A 132 3.16 -6.98 -1.08
C ALA A 132 3.74 -6.70 -2.48
N ALA A 133 2.90 -6.68 -3.54
CA ALA A 133 3.36 -6.38 -4.89
C ALA A 133 3.90 -4.95 -5.01
N PHE A 134 3.29 -3.97 -4.33
CA PHE A 134 3.83 -2.61 -4.25
C PHE A 134 5.18 -2.56 -3.53
N ALA A 135 5.33 -3.26 -2.40
CA ALA A 135 6.60 -3.33 -1.68
C ALA A 135 7.68 -4.03 -2.52
N LEU A 136 7.33 -5.13 -3.20
CA LEU A 136 8.22 -5.87 -4.10
C LEU A 136 8.70 -5.01 -5.27
N PHE A 137 7.80 -4.23 -5.87
CA PHE A 137 8.15 -3.32 -6.96
C PHE A 137 9.21 -2.31 -6.49
N GLY A 138 9.01 -1.67 -5.33
CA GLY A 138 9.97 -0.73 -4.76
C GLY A 138 11.34 -1.36 -4.49
N LEU A 139 11.36 -2.59 -3.99
CA LEU A 139 12.59 -3.34 -3.74
C LEU A 139 13.31 -3.76 -5.03
N MET A 140 12.59 -4.17 -6.07
CA MET A 140 13.19 -4.67 -7.31
C MET A 140 13.61 -3.56 -8.28
N LEU A 141 13.00 -2.37 -8.19
CA LEU A 141 13.19 -1.29 -9.15
C LEU A 141 14.67 -0.86 -9.26
N GLU A 142 15.35 -0.71 -8.13
CA GLU A 142 16.75 -0.27 -8.09
C GLU A 142 17.75 -1.35 -8.56
N PRO A 143 17.71 -2.61 -8.07
CA PRO A 143 18.69 -3.63 -8.49
C PRO A 143 18.38 -4.33 -9.82
N VAL A 144 17.10 -4.60 -10.13
CA VAL A 144 16.72 -5.43 -11.29
C VAL A 144 16.19 -4.59 -12.45
N GLY A 145 15.71 -3.39 -12.17
CA GLY A 145 15.16 -2.47 -13.15
C GLY A 145 13.65 -2.61 -13.37
N LEU A 146 13.12 -1.65 -14.12
CA LEU A 146 11.69 -1.39 -14.29
C LEU A 146 10.93 -2.58 -14.91
N MET A 147 11.46 -3.19 -15.97
CA MET A 147 10.72 -4.24 -16.71
C MET A 147 10.50 -5.49 -15.86
N ALA A 148 11.54 -5.93 -15.15
CA ALA A 148 11.45 -7.07 -14.26
C ALA A 148 10.58 -6.77 -13.03
N ALA A 149 10.67 -5.55 -12.49
CA ALA A 149 9.84 -5.12 -11.36
C ALA A 149 8.34 -5.11 -11.72
N ILE A 150 7.97 -4.63 -12.92
CA ILE A 150 6.59 -4.68 -13.44
C ILE A 150 6.14 -6.13 -13.59
N ALA A 151 6.95 -6.97 -14.24
CA ALA A 151 6.59 -8.37 -14.46
C ALA A 151 6.37 -9.11 -13.13
N ALA A 152 7.25 -8.90 -12.14
CA ALA A 152 7.15 -9.52 -10.83
C ALA A 152 5.94 -9.02 -10.03
N SER A 153 5.66 -7.72 -10.03
CA SER A 153 4.52 -7.16 -9.30
C SER A 153 3.18 -7.59 -9.89
N VAL A 154 3.07 -7.66 -11.22
CA VAL A 154 1.87 -8.16 -11.91
C VAL A 154 1.71 -9.66 -11.67
N ALA A 155 2.79 -10.45 -11.76
CA ALA A 155 2.73 -11.89 -11.50
C ALA A 155 2.30 -12.19 -10.05
N LEU A 156 2.85 -11.46 -9.08
CA LEU A 156 2.44 -11.60 -7.67
C LEU A 156 0.98 -11.19 -7.46
N SER A 157 0.54 -10.10 -8.10
CA SER A 157 -0.85 -9.63 -8.03
C SER A 157 -1.82 -10.61 -8.67
N ALA A 158 -1.41 -11.31 -9.74
CA ALA A 158 -2.24 -12.33 -10.37
C ALA A 158 -2.55 -13.51 -9.45
N LEU A 159 -1.67 -13.81 -8.48
CA LEU A 159 -1.92 -14.83 -7.45
C LEU A 159 -3.01 -14.43 -6.44
N ALA A 160 -3.46 -13.18 -6.47
CA ALA A 160 -4.58 -12.71 -5.65
C ALA A 160 -5.94 -13.19 -6.17
N ASP A 161 -6.07 -13.45 -7.47
CA ASP A 161 -7.31 -13.87 -8.11
C ASP A 161 -7.31 -15.40 -8.33
N GLU A 162 -8.44 -16.06 -8.07
CA GLU A 162 -8.60 -17.50 -8.28
C GLU A 162 -8.94 -17.85 -9.74
N THR A 163 -9.30 -16.85 -10.55
CA THR A 163 -9.80 -17.05 -11.93
C THR A 163 -8.83 -16.62 -13.03
N HIS A 164 -7.58 -16.31 -12.68
CA HIS A 164 -6.61 -15.76 -13.62
C HIS A 164 -6.25 -16.73 -14.75
N LYS A 165 -6.28 -16.25 -16.00
CA LYS A 165 -5.78 -16.97 -17.17
C LYS A 165 -4.31 -16.59 -17.38
N PRO A 166 -3.34 -17.53 -17.35
CA PRO A 166 -1.92 -17.20 -17.41
C PRO A 166 -1.52 -16.46 -18.69
N LEU A 167 -2.20 -16.77 -19.82
CA LEU A 167 -1.98 -16.07 -21.08
C LEU A 167 -2.45 -14.60 -21.04
N GLY A 168 -3.54 -14.32 -20.30
CA GLY A 168 -4.02 -12.96 -20.09
C GLY A 168 -3.09 -12.13 -19.21
N VAL A 169 -2.52 -12.75 -18.17
CA VAL A 169 -1.51 -12.11 -17.30
C VAL A 169 -0.26 -11.77 -18.11
N LEU A 170 0.23 -12.69 -18.95
CA LEU A 170 1.39 -12.45 -19.80
C LEU A 170 1.12 -11.29 -20.79
N GLY A 171 -0.07 -11.27 -21.41
CA GLY A 171 -0.49 -10.16 -22.26
C GLY A 171 -0.51 -8.82 -21.52
N LEU A 172 -1.02 -8.79 -20.29
CA LEU A 172 -1.03 -7.61 -19.44
C LEU A 172 0.38 -7.14 -19.08
N VAL A 173 1.28 -8.06 -18.71
CA VAL A 173 2.70 -7.76 -18.42
C VAL A 173 3.35 -7.12 -19.63
N VAL A 174 3.23 -7.73 -20.81
CA VAL A 174 3.83 -7.21 -22.04
C VAL A 174 3.27 -5.83 -22.37
N PHE A 175 1.94 -5.68 -22.32
CA PHE A 175 1.29 -4.40 -22.58
C PHE A 175 1.78 -3.31 -21.62
N LEU A 176 1.83 -3.59 -20.32
CA LEU A 176 2.25 -2.62 -19.31
C LEU A 176 3.74 -2.28 -19.45
N CYS A 177 4.61 -3.25 -19.71
CA CYS A 177 6.03 -3.02 -19.97
C CYS A 177 6.25 -2.13 -21.20
N VAL A 178 5.54 -2.38 -22.31
CA VAL A 178 5.62 -1.55 -23.52
C VAL A 178 5.12 -0.13 -23.24
N LEU A 179 3.99 0.00 -22.55
CA LEU A 179 3.43 1.31 -22.20
C LEU A 179 4.39 2.11 -21.30
N CYS A 180 4.93 1.49 -20.24
CA CYS A 180 5.88 2.14 -19.36
C CYS A 180 7.18 2.51 -20.09
N TRP A 181 7.67 1.64 -20.99
CA TRP A 181 8.84 1.95 -21.81
C TRP A 181 8.59 3.16 -22.72
N ALA A 182 7.46 3.19 -23.42
CA ALA A 182 7.09 4.30 -24.31
C ALA A 182 6.97 5.62 -23.52
N VAL A 183 6.26 5.62 -22.39
CA VAL A 183 6.09 6.82 -21.59
C VAL A 183 7.43 7.32 -21.05
N PHE A 184 8.24 6.47 -20.43
CA PHE A 184 9.45 6.94 -19.75
C PHE A 184 10.63 7.26 -20.68
N ILE A 185 10.83 6.46 -21.72
CA ILE A 185 11.97 6.62 -22.63
C ILE A 185 11.62 7.56 -23.79
N TYR A 186 10.43 7.42 -24.37
CA TYR A 186 10.06 8.19 -25.57
C TYR A 186 9.43 9.54 -25.22
N GLU A 187 8.51 9.59 -24.26
CA GLU A 187 7.77 10.84 -23.96
C GLU A 187 8.49 11.72 -22.94
N LEU A 188 9.01 11.13 -21.86
CA LEU A 188 9.57 11.88 -20.72
C LEU A 188 11.09 12.06 -20.77
N ASP A 189 11.81 11.30 -21.60
CA ASP A 189 13.29 11.27 -21.69
C ASP A 189 13.99 11.14 -20.31
N ILE A 190 13.35 10.44 -19.37
CA ILE A 190 13.88 10.23 -18.02
C ILE A 190 14.71 8.94 -17.98
N ARG A 191 15.90 9.01 -17.38
CA ARG A 191 16.78 7.86 -17.16
C ARG A 191 16.31 7.03 -15.97
N VAL A 192 15.42 6.08 -16.23
CA VAL A 192 15.05 5.01 -15.29
C VAL A 192 15.82 3.73 -15.65
N PRO A 193 16.29 2.93 -14.66
CA PRO A 193 16.97 1.66 -14.94
C PRO A 193 15.97 0.67 -15.55
N VAL A 194 16.03 0.46 -16.86
CA VAL A 194 15.11 -0.45 -17.58
C VAL A 194 15.51 -1.91 -17.37
N TRP A 195 16.81 -2.15 -17.31
CA TRP A 195 17.47 -3.45 -17.23
C TRP A 195 18.41 -3.48 -16.01
N PRO A 196 18.76 -4.68 -15.49
CA PRO A 196 19.64 -4.80 -14.34
C PRO A 196 21.01 -4.17 -14.65
N GLN A 197 21.48 -3.34 -13.72
CA GLN A 197 22.77 -2.66 -13.82
C GLN A 197 23.72 -3.45 -12.90
N PHE A 198 24.38 -4.47 -13.45
CA PHE A 198 25.42 -5.21 -12.74
C PHE A 198 26.71 -4.39 -12.61
#